data_AF-A0A9R1BEU3-F1
#
_entry.id   AF-A0A9R1BEU3-F1
#
_cell.length_a   1.000
_cell.length_b   1.000
_cell.length_c   1.000
_cell.angle_alpha   90.00
_cell.angle_beta   90.00
_cell.angle_gamma   90.00
#
_symmetry.space_group_name_H-M   'P 1'
#
loop_
_entity.id
_entity.type
_entity.pdbx_description
1 polymer ?
#
loop_
_entity_poly.entity_id
_entity_poly.type
_entity_poly.pdbx_seq_one_letter_code
_entity_poly.pdbx_strand_id
1 'polypeptide(L)'
;MLLEAARRGELRAITEHKARIVLAPAPSGYPHSLKDVLAASSVMSLIKDTRAAQEVPALQEFFAMIAKDSARACYGPKHVEVAHERLAIQTLLLTDTWFRNPDVAARRKCVDLAESVKKIGGNVCVLSSMHVSGDQLEQLTGIAAVLRFPMPDLDDIEM
;
A
#
# COMPACT_ATOMS: atom_id res chain seq x y z
N MET A 1 24.70 -23.98 -27.70
CA MET A 1 24.02 -23.92 -26.38
C MET A 1 22.57 -23.44 -26.42
N LEU A 2 22.23 -22.14 -26.49
CA LEU A 2 20.81 -21.70 -26.40
C LEU A 2 19.92 -22.25 -27.52
N LEU A 3 20.43 -22.31 -28.76
CA LEU A 3 19.75 -22.89 -29.92
C LEU A 3 19.55 -24.42 -29.84
N GLU A 4 20.41 -25.14 -29.13
CA GLU A 4 20.31 -26.60 -28.96
C GLU A 4 19.29 -26.97 -27.88
N ALA A 5 19.23 -26.22 -26.78
CA ALA A 5 18.25 -26.41 -25.72
C ALA A 5 16.81 -26.08 -26.18
N ALA A 6 16.66 -25.06 -27.05
CA ALA A 6 15.37 -24.76 -27.69
C ALA A 6 14.90 -25.90 -28.60
N ARG A 7 15.84 -26.58 -29.27
CA ARG A 7 15.58 -27.70 -30.19
C ARG A 7 15.22 -29.01 -29.47
N ARG A 8 15.62 -29.16 -28.20
CA ARG A 8 15.26 -30.27 -27.30
C ARG A 8 13.86 -30.14 -26.68
N GLY A 9 13.15 -29.03 -26.92
CA GLY A 9 11.84 -28.78 -26.33
C GLY A 9 11.86 -28.37 -24.86
N GLU A 10 13.02 -28.39 -24.20
CA GLU A 10 13.21 -28.03 -22.79
C GLU A 10 12.86 -26.56 -22.49
N LEU A 11 12.98 -25.66 -23.48
CA LEU A 11 12.68 -24.22 -23.35
C LEU A 11 11.34 -23.80 -23.96
N ARG A 12 10.48 -24.75 -24.32
CA ARG A 12 9.22 -24.46 -25.04
C ARG A 12 8.31 -23.53 -24.24
N ALA A 13 8.13 -23.80 -22.94
CA ALA A 13 7.34 -22.96 -22.04
C ALA A 13 7.89 -21.52 -21.90
N ILE A 14 9.22 -21.37 -21.82
CA ILE A 14 9.87 -20.05 -21.72
C ILE A 14 9.68 -19.27 -23.03
N THR A 15 9.77 -19.96 -24.17
CA THR A 15 9.61 -19.35 -25.50
C THR A 15 8.16 -18.92 -25.73
N GLU A 16 7.19 -19.76 -25.36
CA GLU A 16 5.75 -19.47 -25.44
C GLU A 16 5.31 -18.34 -24.50
N HIS A 17 5.99 -18.16 -23.36
CA HIS A 17 5.68 -17.11 -22.38
C HIS A 17 6.71 -15.97 -22.34
N LYS A 18 7.55 -15.83 -23.36
CA LYS A 18 8.61 -14.81 -23.41
C LYS A 18 8.08 -13.39 -23.19
N ALA A 19 6.88 -13.09 -23.69
CA ALA A 19 6.23 -11.78 -23.51
C ALA A 19 5.87 -11.46 -22.05
N ARG A 20 5.83 -12.45 -21.15
CA ARG A 20 5.58 -12.27 -19.71
C ARG A 20 6.88 -12.01 -18.92
N ILE A 21 8.04 -12.17 -19.55
CA ILE A 21 9.35 -11.97 -18.92
C ILE A 21 9.78 -10.53 -19.19
N VAL A 22 9.85 -9.73 -18.15
CA VAL A 22 10.15 -8.29 -18.25
C VAL A 22 11.45 -8.00 -17.52
N LEU A 23 12.32 -7.24 -18.17
CA LEU A 23 13.51 -6.69 -17.54
C LEU A 23 13.14 -5.37 -16.85
N ALA A 24 13.43 -5.27 -15.56
CA ALA A 24 13.20 -4.06 -14.78
C ALA A 24 14.44 -3.70 -13.94
N PRO A 25 14.77 -2.40 -13.80
CA PRO A 25 15.89 -1.97 -12.97
C PRO A 25 15.55 -2.14 -11.48
N ALA A 26 16.52 -2.58 -10.68
CA ALA A 26 16.41 -2.73 -9.24
C ALA A 26 17.67 -2.19 -8.55
N PRO A 27 17.56 -1.49 -7.41
CA PRO A 27 18.73 -0.97 -6.67
C PRO A 27 19.59 -2.07 -6.03
N SER A 28 18.98 -3.16 -5.58
CA SER A 28 19.69 -4.32 -5.03
C SER A 28 18.93 -5.64 -5.25
N GLY A 29 19.57 -6.77 -4.96
CA GLY A 29 18.96 -8.11 -5.06
C GLY A 29 18.15 -8.54 -3.83
N TYR A 30 17.94 -7.66 -2.85
CA TYR A 30 17.20 -7.97 -1.62
C TYR A 30 15.68 -7.71 -1.77
N PRO A 31 14.84 -8.37 -0.96
CA PRO A 31 13.37 -8.31 -1.08
C PRO A 31 12.78 -6.89 -1.06
N HIS A 32 13.37 -5.97 -0.30
CA HIS A 32 12.88 -4.59 -0.20
C HIS A 32 13.00 -3.80 -1.51
N SER A 33 13.88 -4.19 -2.44
CA SER A 33 14.04 -3.54 -3.76
C SER A 33 12.87 -3.84 -4.69
N LEU A 34 12.04 -4.83 -4.36
CA LEU A 34 10.87 -5.20 -5.15
C LEU A 34 9.85 -4.04 -5.21
N LYS A 35 9.82 -3.17 -4.20
CA LYS A 35 8.99 -1.96 -4.19
C LYS A 35 9.34 -1.01 -5.35
N ASP A 36 10.63 -0.84 -5.62
CA ASP A 36 11.12 0.11 -6.63
C ASP A 36 10.89 -0.46 -8.04
N VAL A 37 11.03 -1.78 -8.18
CA VAL A 37 10.69 -2.51 -9.40
C VAL A 37 9.19 -2.39 -9.72
N LEU A 38 8.33 -2.60 -8.72
CA LEU A 38 6.88 -2.50 -8.91
C LEU A 38 6.45 -1.06 -9.20
N ALA A 39 7.12 -0.06 -8.63
CA ALA A 39 6.84 1.36 -8.88
C ALA A 39 7.23 1.84 -10.29
N ALA A 40 8.09 1.11 -11.01
CA ALA A 40 8.52 1.49 -12.35
C ALA A 40 7.33 1.53 -13.31
N SER A 41 7.17 2.62 -14.07
CA SER A 41 6.01 2.83 -14.96
C SER A 41 5.85 1.72 -16.01
N SER A 42 6.96 1.13 -16.48
CA SER A 42 6.96 -0.01 -17.39
C SER A 42 6.32 -1.25 -16.77
N VAL A 43 6.53 -1.50 -15.48
CA VAL A 43 5.95 -2.63 -14.75
C VAL A 43 4.52 -2.31 -14.33
N MET A 44 4.27 -1.11 -13.78
CA MET A 44 2.93 -0.67 -13.35
C MET A 44 1.87 -0.79 -14.45
N SER A 45 2.22 -0.45 -15.70
CA SER A 45 1.28 -0.56 -16.83
C SER A 45 0.85 -2.01 -17.12
N LEU A 46 1.72 -2.98 -16.82
CA LEU A 46 1.48 -4.41 -17.03
C LEU A 46 0.70 -5.05 -15.88
N ILE A 47 0.85 -4.52 -14.66
CA ILE A 47 0.21 -5.07 -13.45
C ILE A 47 -0.99 -4.25 -12.96
N LYS A 48 -1.47 -3.30 -13.76
CA LYS A 48 -2.56 -2.35 -13.41
C LYS A 48 -3.81 -3.00 -12.81
N ASP A 49 -4.11 -4.24 -13.19
CA ASP A 49 -5.29 -4.99 -12.76
C ASP A 49 -5.04 -5.85 -11.50
N THR A 50 -3.89 -5.64 -10.83
CA THR A 50 -3.52 -6.35 -9.60
C THR A 50 -3.75 -5.49 -8.37
N ARG A 51 -3.94 -6.12 -7.21
CA ARG A 51 -4.04 -5.40 -5.93
C ARG A 51 -2.78 -4.58 -5.65
N ALA A 52 -1.60 -5.10 -5.99
CA ALA A 52 -0.33 -4.39 -5.83
C ALA A 52 -0.29 -3.03 -6.55
N ALA A 53 -0.93 -2.94 -7.72
CA ALA A 53 -1.01 -1.68 -8.47
C ALA A 53 -1.90 -0.61 -7.80
N GLN A 54 -2.74 -0.98 -6.83
CA GLN A 54 -3.50 -0.04 -6.01
C GLN A 54 -2.77 0.27 -4.70
N GLU A 55 -2.16 -0.74 -4.10
CA GLU A 55 -1.46 -0.64 -2.80
C GLU A 55 -0.22 0.25 -2.86
N VAL A 56 0.64 0.07 -3.86
CA VAL A 56 1.92 0.77 -3.96
C VAL A 56 1.73 2.29 -4.16
N PRO A 57 0.89 2.76 -5.11
CA PRO A 57 0.68 4.20 -5.29
C PRO A 57 0.05 4.88 -4.09
N ALA A 58 -0.90 4.22 -3.41
CA ALA A 58 -1.57 4.79 -2.25
C ALA A 58 -0.59 5.04 -1.08
N LEU A 59 0.34 4.10 -0.86
CA LEU A 59 1.40 4.27 0.13
C LEU A 59 2.42 5.34 -0.28
N GLN A 60 2.79 5.40 -1.56
CA GLN A 60 3.67 6.44 -2.09
C GLN A 60 3.05 7.84 -1.96
N GLU A 61 1.76 7.99 -2.25
CA GLU A 61 1.03 9.24 -2.07
C GLU A 61 1.06 9.69 -0.61
N PHE A 62 0.89 8.77 0.34
CA PHE A 62 0.99 9.06 1.76
C PHE A 62 2.38 9.57 2.17
N PHE A 63 3.46 8.88 1.78
CA PHE A 63 4.82 9.34 2.07
C PHE A 63 5.15 10.66 1.37
N ALA A 64 4.68 10.86 0.13
CA ALA A 64 4.82 12.12 -0.58
C ALA A 64 4.07 13.25 0.13
N MET A 65 2.90 12.96 0.71
CA MET A 65 2.15 13.94 1.50
C MET A 65 2.88 14.32 2.78
N ILE A 66 3.42 13.36 3.54
CA ILE A 66 4.26 13.65 4.72
C ILE A 66 5.42 14.58 4.36
N ALA A 67 6.12 14.28 3.26
CA ALA A 67 7.26 15.08 2.83
C ALA A 67 6.88 16.50 2.34
N LYS A 68 5.67 16.66 1.80
CA LYS A 68 5.20 17.93 1.24
C LYS A 68 4.50 18.81 2.28
N ASP A 69 3.64 18.22 3.10
CA ASP A 69 2.78 18.87 4.08
C ASP A 69 2.43 17.85 5.18
N SER A 70 3.24 17.81 6.23
CA SER A 70 3.09 16.86 7.33
C SER A 70 1.72 16.97 8.02
N ALA A 71 1.13 18.17 8.08
CA ALA A 71 -0.19 18.37 8.68
C ALA A 71 -1.32 17.72 7.86
N ARG A 72 -1.06 17.25 6.63
CA ARG A 72 -2.05 16.57 5.77
C ARG A 72 -1.92 15.05 5.73
N ALA A 73 -1.06 14.48 6.55
CA ALA A 73 -0.92 13.04 6.67
C ALA A 73 -0.80 12.66 8.14
N CYS A 74 -1.55 11.66 8.58
CA CYS A 74 -1.44 11.16 9.95
C CYS A 74 -1.35 9.64 9.97
N TYR A 75 -0.74 9.09 11.01
CA TYR A 75 -0.65 7.65 11.26
C TYR A 75 -0.83 7.39 12.74
N GLY A 76 -1.26 6.17 13.08
CA GLY A 76 -1.62 5.83 14.45
C GLY A 76 -3.14 5.81 14.68
N PRO A 77 -3.66 4.86 15.48
CA PRO A 77 -5.11 4.72 15.70
C PRO A 77 -5.77 5.99 16.22
N LYS A 78 -5.19 6.64 17.25
CA LYS A 78 -5.73 7.87 17.86
C LYS A 78 -5.80 9.03 16.88
N HIS A 79 -4.72 9.29 16.13
CA HIS A 79 -4.69 10.39 15.16
C HIS A 79 -5.70 10.19 14.03
N VAL A 80 -5.85 8.94 13.57
CA VAL A 80 -6.82 8.61 12.52
C VAL A 80 -8.25 8.69 13.04
N GLU A 81 -8.52 8.31 14.29
CA GLU A 81 -9.82 8.51 14.93
C GLU A 81 -10.20 10.00 14.99
N VAL A 82 -9.31 10.87 15.45
CA VAL A 82 -9.57 12.32 15.49
C VAL A 82 -9.76 12.91 14.09
N ALA A 83 -8.94 12.49 13.12
CA ALA A 83 -9.11 12.90 11.72
C ALA A 83 -10.46 12.41 11.15
N HIS A 84 -10.94 11.24 11.57
CA HIS A 84 -12.24 10.71 11.19
C HIS A 84 -13.38 11.53 11.77
N GLU A 85 -13.33 11.87 13.06
CA GLU A 85 -14.33 12.70 13.74
C GLU A 85 -14.47 14.08 13.09
N ARG A 86 -13.38 14.65 12.60
CA ARG A 86 -13.37 15.93 11.87
C ARG A 86 -13.69 15.80 10.38
N LEU A 87 -14.04 14.60 9.89
CA LEU A 87 -14.34 14.30 8.48
C LEU A 87 -13.19 14.70 7.52
N ALA A 88 -11.95 14.67 8.02
CA ALA A 88 -10.78 15.14 7.29
C ALA A 88 -10.19 14.08 6.36
N ILE A 89 -10.57 12.80 6.51
CA ILE A 89 -9.97 11.69 5.78
C ILE A 89 -10.33 11.74 4.28
N GLN A 90 -9.32 11.77 3.44
CA GLN A 90 -9.43 11.57 2.00
C GLN A 90 -9.22 10.11 1.63
N THR A 91 -8.09 9.54 2.09
CA THR A 91 -7.71 8.15 1.83
C THR A 91 -7.24 7.52 3.12
N LEU A 92 -7.89 6.44 3.54
CA LEU A 92 -7.53 5.60 4.68
C LEU A 92 -6.69 4.40 4.19
N LEU A 93 -5.56 4.18 4.84
CA LEU A 93 -4.65 3.06 4.63
C LEU A 93 -4.71 2.15 5.87
N LEU A 94 -5.00 0.87 5.66
CA LEU A 94 -5.09 -0.14 6.72
C LEU A 94 -4.33 -1.39 6.31
N THR A 95 -3.60 -2.02 7.23
CA THR A 95 -3.08 -3.37 7.01
C THR A 95 -4.15 -4.41 7.30
N ASP A 96 -4.07 -5.56 6.63
CA ASP A 96 -5.02 -6.65 6.81
C ASP A 96 -4.95 -7.33 8.20
N THR A 97 -3.89 -7.07 8.97
CA THR A 97 -3.73 -7.52 10.37
C THR A 97 -4.80 -6.90 11.28
N TRP A 98 -5.20 -5.65 11.05
CA TRP A 98 -6.26 -4.98 11.81
C TRP A 98 -7.60 -5.71 11.71
N PHE A 99 -7.89 -6.34 10.56
CA PHE A 99 -9.09 -7.14 10.35
C PHE A 99 -8.98 -8.56 10.93
N ARG A 100 -7.75 -9.04 11.17
CA ARG A 100 -7.47 -10.36 11.75
C ARG A 100 -7.20 -10.31 13.25
N ASN A 101 -7.27 -9.14 13.88
CA ASN A 101 -7.00 -8.94 15.31
C ASN A 101 -7.86 -9.89 16.17
N PRO A 102 -7.27 -10.65 17.12
CA PRO A 102 -8.03 -11.57 17.99
C PRO A 102 -9.08 -10.86 18.85
N ASP A 103 -8.89 -9.58 19.17
CA ASP A 103 -9.91 -8.79 19.86
C ASP A 103 -11.04 -8.41 18.90
N VAL A 104 -12.24 -8.94 19.20
CA VAL A 104 -13.47 -8.69 18.46
C VAL A 104 -13.88 -7.22 18.52
N ALA A 105 -13.64 -6.54 19.64
CA ALA A 105 -14.01 -5.14 19.81
C ALA A 105 -13.14 -4.24 18.90
N ALA A 106 -11.82 -4.41 18.93
CA ALA A 106 -10.90 -3.71 18.03
C ALA A 106 -11.22 -3.98 16.55
N ARG A 107 -11.49 -5.24 16.19
CA ARG A 107 -11.85 -5.61 14.81
C ARG A 107 -13.12 -4.90 14.35
N ARG A 108 -14.15 -4.86 15.20
CA ARG A 108 -15.41 -4.18 14.88
C ARG A 108 -15.20 -2.68 14.67
N LYS A 109 -14.44 -2.02 15.56
CA LYS A 109 -14.08 -0.60 15.40
C LYS A 109 -13.40 -0.31 14.07
N CYS A 110 -12.45 -1.16 13.65
CA CYS A 110 -11.75 -1.00 12.37
C CYS A 110 -12.71 -1.14 11.16
N VAL A 111 -13.61 -2.13 11.20
CA VAL A 111 -14.63 -2.32 10.16
C VAL A 111 -15.57 -1.10 10.11
N ASP A 112 -16.06 -0.66 11.26
CA ASP A 112 -16.96 0.49 11.38
C ASP A 112 -16.30 1.78 10.85
N LEU A 113 -15.02 2.00 11.19
CA LEU A 113 -14.22 3.12 10.68
C LEU A 113 -14.10 3.08 9.15
N ALA A 114 -13.71 1.93 8.59
CA ALA A 114 -13.57 1.76 7.15
C ALA A 114 -14.90 1.98 6.41
N GLU A 115 -16.01 1.48 6.94
CA GLU A 115 -17.33 1.73 6.37
C GLU A 115 -17.74 3.20 6.48
N SER A 116 -17.47 3.84 7.62
CA SER A 116 -17.79 5.24 7.85
C SER A 116 -17.04 6.16 6.88
N VAL A 117 -15.73 5.95 6.69
CA VAL A 117 -14.92 6.70 5.72
C VAL A 117 -15.47 6.54 4.30
N LYS A 118 -15.87 5.32 3.89
CA LYS A 118 -16.51 5.10 2.59
C LYS A 118 -17.84 5.85 2.46
N LYS A 119 -18.67 5.87 3.51
CA LYS A 119 -19.96 6.60 3.53
C LYS A 119 -19.79 8.11 3.35
N ILE A 120 -18.72 8.68 3.91
CA ILE A 120 -18.35 10.10 3.77
C ILE A 120 -17.71 10.40 2.39
N GLY A 121 -17.49 9.37 1.56
CA GLY A 121 -16.88 9.49 0.24
C GLY A 121 -15.35 9.55 0.28
N GLY A 122 -14.72 9.08 1.35
CA GLY A 122 -13.29 8.81 1.39
C GLY A 122 -12.95 7.45 0.77
N ASN A 123 -11.71 7.31 0.32
CA ASN A 123 -11.19 6.04 -0.21
C ASN A 123 -10.62 5.19 0.93
N VAL A 124 -10.76 3.87 0.84
CA VAL A 124 -10.15 2.95 1.79
C VAL A 124 -9.33 1.93 1.02
N CYS A 125 -8.04 1.87 1.31
CA CYS A 125 -7.11 0.92 0.74
C CYS A 125 -6.60 -0.02 1.83
N VAL A 126 -6.80 -1.32 1.64
CA VAL A 126 -6.35 -2.35 2.57
C VAL A 126 -5.08 -2.99 1.98
N LEU A 127 -3.95 -2.78 2.65
CA LEU A 127 -2.64 -3.31 2.28
C LEU A 127 -2.44 -4.71 2.87
N SER A 128 -1.86 -5.61 2.10
CA SER A 128 -1.47 -6.93 2.62
C SER A 128 -0.20 -6.82 3.45
N SER A 129 -0.23 -7.25 4.72
CA SER A 129 0.98 -7.36 5.57
C SER A 129 2.07 -8.26 4.99
N MET A 130 1.73 -9.17 4.06
CA MET A 130 2.71 -10.00 3.34
C MET A 130 3.35 -9.28 2.12
N HIS A 131 2.89 -8.08 1.80
CA HIS A 131 3.47 -7.25 0.75
C HIS A 131 4.39 -6.18 1.36
N VAL A 132 5.42 -5.75 0.62
CA VAL A 132 6.36 -4.72 1.05
C VAL A 132 5.66 -3.40 1.41
N SER A 133 4.53 -3.07 0.77
CA SER A 133 3.70 -1.92 1.11
C SER A 133 3.07 -2.06 2.50
N GLY A 134 2.53 -3.23 2.82
CA GLY A 134 1.94 -3.50 4.13
C GLY A 134 2.99 -3.57 5.23
N ASP A 135 4.17 -4.16 4.97
CA ASP A 135 5.28 -4.18 5.92
C ASP A 135 5.76 -2.76 6.29
N GLN A 136 5.84 -1.86 5.30
CA GLN A 136 6.16 -0.45 5.55
C GLN A 136 5.07 0.26 6.36
N LEU A 137 3.79 -0.05 6.13
CA LEU A 137 2.70 0.55 6.90
C LEU A 137 2.63 -0.02 8.33
N GLU A 138 2.91 -1.31 8.54
CA GLU A 138 3.01 -1.95 9.87
C GLU A 138 4.06 -1.24 10.74
N GLN A 139 5.20 -0.84 10.15
CA GLN A 139 6.22 -0.05 10.86
C GLN A 139 5.69 1.32 11.34
N LEU A 140 4.60 1.80 10.75
CA LEU A 140 3.86 3.00 11.14
C LEU A 140 2.52 2.63 11.82
N THR A 141 2.50 1.58 12.65
CA THR A 141 1.33 1.07 13.41
C THR A 141 0.26 0.34 12.59
N GLY A 142 0.42 0.20 11.27
CA GLY A 142 -0.52 -0.50 10.40
C GLY A 142 -1.77 0.31 10.01
N ILE A 143 -1.89 1.55 10.46
CA ILE A 143 -3.02 2.45 10.13
C ILE A 143 -2.51 3.86 9.85
N ALA A 144 -2.93 4.43 8.73
CA ALA A 144 -2.59 5.79 8.32
C ALA A 144 -3.67 6.43 7.46
N ALA A 145 -3.65 7.75 7.33
CA ALA A 145 -4.59 8.49 6.50
C ALA A 145 -3.93 9.70 5.82
N VAL A 146 -4.37 9.95 4.58
CA VAL A 146 -4.15 11.21 3.86
C VAL A 146 -5.38 12.08 4.05
N LEU A 147 -5.17 13.35 4.36
CA LEU A 147 -6.21 14.31 4.74
C LEU A 147 -6.54 15.29 3.62
N ARG A 148 -7.83 15.67 3.56
CA ARG A 148 -8.38 16.66 2.63
C ARG A 148 -7.85 18.07 2.91
N PHE A 149 -7.62 18.39 4.17
CA PHE A 149 -7.12 19.68 4.66
C PHE A 149 -6.11 19.47 5.79
N PRO A 150 -5.19 20.42 6.02
CA PRO A 150 -4.18 20.29 7.08
C PRO A 150 -4.81 20.33 8.47
N MET A 151 -4.31 19.49 9.37
CA MET A 151 -4.69 19.40 10.77
C MET A 151 -3.43 19.44 11.67
N PRO A 152 -2.89 20.64 11.95
CA PRO A 152 -1.67 20.79 12.75
C PRO A 152 -1.84 20.33 14.20
N ASP A 153 -3.05 20.42 14.75
CA ASP A 153 -3.34 20.00 16.13
C ASP A 153 -3.18 18.48 16.37
N LEU A 154 -2.96 17.67 15.31
CA LEU A 154 -2.77 16.22 15.47
C LEU A 154 -1.43 15.88 16.10
N ASP A 155 -0.40 16.71 15.91
CA ASP A 155 0.94 16.48 16.47
C ASP A 155 0.96 16.68 17.99
N ASP A 156 -0.01 17.42 18.53
CA ASP A 156 -0.17 17.69 19.97
C ASP A 156 -0.92 16.56 20.71
N ILE A 157 -1.49 15.60 19.98
CA ILE A 157 -2.17 14.46 20.58
C ILE A 157 -1.11 13.41 20.95
N GLU A 158 -0.94 13.14 22.24
CA GLU A 158 0.00 12.11 22.69
C GLU A 158 -0.37 10.72 22.13
N MET A 159 0.59 10.13 21.42
CA MET A 159 0.54 8.77 20.85
C MET A 159 0.08 7.71 21.84
#